data_AF-A0A920UN56-F1
#
_entry.id   AF-A0A920UN56-F1
#
_cell.length_a   1.000
_cell.length_b   1.000
_cell.length_c   1.000
_cell.angle_alpha   90.00
_cell.angle_beta   90.00
_cell.angle_gamma   90.00
#
_symmetry.space_group_name_H-M   'P 1'
#
loop_
_entity.id
_entity.type
_entity.pdbx_description
1 polymer ?
#
loop_
_entity_poly.entity_id
_entity_poly.type
_entity_poly.pdbx_seq_one_letter_code
_entity_poly.pdbx_strand_id
1 'polypeptide(L)'
;MLALDIPTGLHADTGLVLGAAVAAELTITFVGLKRGLFLGSALDYRGRLEFSDLAIPVQAYDRVPACIERLAPEIVKKLLLPRTRTAHKGENGSLLLVGGAPGMSGAIRLAAEAAFRAGAGLVRVATHPDSVDSVMAGRAEVMCHGTITPEALEKLLVVSDAVVLGPGLGQSDWAKRASAQVLARSCRLSLMRMV
;
A
#
# COMPACT_ATOMS: atom_id res chain seq x y z
N MET A 1 -4.20 27.45 -20.74
CA MET A 1 -2.79 27.38 -21.20
C MET A 1 -2.44 25.96 -21.64
N LEU A 2 -1.76 25.80 -22.79
CA LEU A 2 -1.42 24.48 -23.38
C LEU A 2 0.09 24.24 -23.33
N ALA A 3 0.51 23.09 -22.81
CA ALA A 3 1.89 22.61 -22.90
C ALA A 3 2.02 21.52 -23.97
N LEU A 4 3.07 21.62 -24.77
CA LEU A 4 3.46 20.58 -25.72
C LEU A 4 4.64 19.82 -25.14
N ASP A 5 4.51 18.51 -25.13
CA ASP A 5 5.38 17.53 -24.51
C ASP A 5 5.41 17.54 -22.98
N ILE A 6 5.95 18.59 -22.40
CA ILE A 6 6.12 18.77 -20.95
C ILE A 6 5.95 20.25 -20.63
N PRO A 7 5.19 20.64 -19.59
CA PRO A 7 5.15 22.02 -19.14
C PRO A 7 6.57 22.55 -18.90
N THR A 8 6.89 23.67 -19.55
CA THR A 8 8.22 24.28 -19.44
C THR A 8 8.57 24.52 -17.98
N GLY A 9 9.78 24.10 -17.61
CA GLY A 9 10.27 24.18 -16.23
C GLY A 9 10.02 22.93 -15.38
N LEU A 10 9.40 21.87 -15.91
CA LEU A 10 9.37 20.56 -15.24
C LEU A 10 10.49 19.65 -15.73
N HIS A 11 11.05 18.87 -14.81
CA HIS A 11 12.00 17.80 -15.13
C HIS A 11 11.27 16.53 -15.60
N ALA A 12 11.60 16.06 -16.80
CA ALA A 12 10.92 14.95 -17.48
C ALA A 12 10.97 13.60 -16.74
N ASP A 13 12.01 13.35 -15.94
CA ASP A 13 12.15 12.08 -15.20
C ASP A 13 11.65 12.11 -13.75
N THR A 14 11.63 13.27 -13.10
CA THR A 14 11.42 13.35 -11.65
C THR A 14 10.14 14.10 -11.29
N GLY A 15 9.63 14.92 -12.21
CA GLY A 15 8.46 15.77 -11.96
C GLY A 15 8.74 16.96 -11.04
N LEU A 16 10.02 17.25 -10.78
CA LEU A 16 10.44 18.41 -10.01
C LEU A 16 10.37 19.69 -10.86
N VAL A 17 10.09 20.81 -10.19
CA VAL A 17 10.14 22.14 -10.77
C VAL A 17 11.61 22.62 -10.82
N LEU A 18 12.07 23.02 -12.00
CA LEU A 18 13.40 23.54 -12.27
C LEU A 18 13.41 25.08 -12.08
N GLY A 19 13.17 25.51 -10.84
CA GLY A 19 13.08 26.92 -10.46
C GLY A 19 11.67 27.50 -10.60
N ALA A 20 11.12 27.51 -11.82
CA ALA A 20 9.73 27.88 -12.09
C ALA A 20 9.14 26.97 -13.15
N ALA A 21 7.84 26.67 -13.07
CA ALA A 21 7.15 25.82 -14.03
C ALA A 21 5.83 26.44 -14.48
N VAL A 22 5.50 26.18 -15.74
CA VAL A 22 4.25 26.55 -16.39
C VAL A 22 3.13 25.65 -15.86
N ALA A 23 2.07 26.25 -15.28
CA ALA A 23 0.88 25.51 -14.83
C ALA A 23 -0.12 25.35 -15.98
N ALA A 24 0.06 24.32 -16.80
CA ALA A 24 -0.78 24.04 -17.96
C ALA A 24 -2.18 23.54 -17.56
N GLU A 25 -3.19 23.92 -18.33
CA GLU A 25 -4.54 23.33 -18.25
C GLU A 25 -4.60 21.98 -18.99
N LEU A 26 -3.81 21.85 -20.06
CA LEU A 26 -3.66 20.66 -20.87
C LEU A 26 -2.19 20.50 -21.27
N THR A 27 -1.67 19.27 -21.16
CA THR A 27 -0.39 18.84 -21.71
C THR A 27 -0.64 17.75 -22.75
N ILE A 28 -0.11 17.91 -23.96
CA ILE A 28 -0.08 16.86 -24.98
C ILE A 28 1.35 16.31 -25.03
N THR A 29 1.57 15.07 -24.57
CA THR A 29 2.89 14.41 -24.61
C THR A 29 3.02 13.47 -25.79
N PHE A 30 4.21 13.43 -26.39
CA PHE A 30 4.45 12.68 -27.62
C PHE A 30 5.33 11.46 -27.39
N VAL A 31 5.16 10.42 -28.23
CA VAL A 31 6.02 9.22 -28.34
C VAL A 31 6.00 8.33 -27.09
N GLY A 32 6.27 8.87 -25.91
CA GLY A 32 6.13 8.18 -24.64
C GLY A 32 5.48 9.06 -23.59
N LEU A 33 4.94 8.39 -22.57
CA LEU A 33 4.54 9.01 -21.33
C LEU A 33 5.78 9.22 -20.47
N LYS A 34 6.21 10.47 -20.31
CA LYS A 34 7.37 10.80 -19.46
C LYS A 34 6.99 10.59 -18.00
N ARG A 35 7.78 9.81 -17.27
CA ARG A 35 7.49 9.49 -15.86
C ARG A 35 7.35 10.72 -14.98
N GLY A 36 8.11 11.77 -15.23
CA GLY A 36 8.06 13.02 -14.48
C GLY A 36 6.71 13.69 -14.56
N LEU A 37 5.91 13.45 -15.59
CA LEU A 37 4.53 13.93 -15.65
C LEU A 37 3.64 13.26 -14.59
N PHE A 38 4.01 12.11 -14.02
CA PHE A 38 3.19 11.36 -13.05
C PHE A 38 3.73 11.41 -11.63
N LEU A 39 4.84 12.12 -11.41
CA LEU A 39 5.58 12.11 -10.15
C LEU A 39 5.68 13.52 -9.57
N GLY A 40 5.86 13.58 -8.25
CA GLY A 40 6.17 14.82 -7.54
C GLY A 40 5.19 15.95 -7.82
N SER A 41 5.74 17.16 -7.95
CA SER A 41 4.97 18.39 -8.14
C SER A 41 4.33 18.49 -9.53
N ALA A 42 4.75 17.71 -10.54
CA ALA A 42 4.21 17.82 -11.89
C ALA A 42 2.68 17.62 -11.98
N LEU A 43 2.07 16.93 -11.01
CA LEU A 43 0.62 16.77 -10.92
C LEU A 43 -0.12 18.12 -10.78
N ASP A 44 0.52 19.11 -10.18
CA ASP A 44 -0.02 20.46 -9.98
C ASP A 44 0.16 21.36 -11.23
N TYR A 45 1.05 20.98 -12.16
CA TYR A 45 1.44 21.80 -13.31
C TYR A 45 1.03 21.23 -14.66
N ARG A 46 0.79 19.93 -14.79
CA ARG A 46 0.52 19.30 -16.10
C ARG A 46 -0.90 19.48 -16.61
N GLY A 47 -1.85 19.78 -15.72
CA GLY A 47 -3.27 19.81 -16.05
C GLY A 47 -3.79 18.46 -16.55
N ARG A 48 -4.74 18.48 -17.49
CA ARG A 48 -5.16 17.28 -18.22
C ARG A 48 -4.00 16.77 -19.07
N LEU A 49 -3.81 15.45 -19.14
CA LEU A 49 -2.74 14.85 -19.95
C LEU A 49 -3.34 14.07 -21.11
N GLU A 50 -2.91 14.39 -22.32
CA GLU A 50 -3.22 13.65 -23.55
C GLU A 50 -1.93 13.08 -24.15
N PHE A 51 -2.02 11.87 -24.69
CA PHE A 51 -0.90 11.18 -25.31
C PHE A 51 -1.11 11.08 -26.81
N SER A 52 -0.08 11.43 -27.57
CA SER A 52 -0.04 11.25 -29.02
C SER A 52 1.18 10.40 -29.36
N ASP A 53 0.94 9.18 -29.86
CA ASP A 53 2.01 8.27 -30.32
C ASP A 53 2.68 8.74 -31.63
N LEU A 54 2.15 9.78 -32.27
CA LEU A 54 2.61 10.30 -33.56
C LEU A 54 2.62 9.22 -34.66
N ALA A 55 1.70 8.26 -34.58
CA ALA A 55 1.62 7.10 -35.47
C ALA A 55 2.90 6.25 -35.51
N ILE A 56 3.72 6.30 -34.45
CA ILE A 56 4.89 5.44 -34.30
C ILE A 56 4.41 3.99 -34.10
N PRO A 57 4.91 3.02 -34.88
CA PRO A 57 4.53 1.61 -34.73
C PRO A 57 4.82 1.09 -33.32
N VAL A 58 3.91 0.31 -32.75
CA VAL A 58 4.04 -0.21 -31.37
C VAL A 58 5.34 -0.98 -31.14
N GLN A 59 5.84 -1.66 -32.17
CA GLN A 59 7.08 -2.43 -32.12
C GLN A 59 8.33 -1.56 -31.91
N ALA A 60 8.24 -0.26 -32.17
CA ALA A 60 9.32 0.67 -31.86
C ALA A 60 9.59 0.76 -30.34
N TYR A 61 8.57 0.49 -29.52
CA TYR A 61 8.68 0.51 -28.06
C TYR A 61 9.25 -0.79 -27.48
N ASP A 62 9.27 -1.90 -28.24
CA ASP A 62 9.78 -3.20 -27.75
C ASP A 62 11.24 -3.13 -27.29
N ARG A 63 12.01 -2.18 -27.84
CA ARG A 63 13.43 -1.95 -27.52
C ARG A 63 13.64 -0.97 -26.37
N VAL A 64 12.58 -0.35 -25.86
CA VAL A 64 12.62 0.68 -24.82
C VAL A 64 11.78 0.19 -23.63
N PRO A 65 12.37 -0.57 -22.70
CA PRO A 65 11.64 -1.08 -21.55
C PRO A 65 11.10 0.07 -20.71
N ALA A 66 9.85 -0.06 -20.25
CA ALA A 66 9.25 0.92 -19.36
C ALA A 66 10.00 0.93 -18.02
N CYS A 67 10.38 2.13 -17.55
CA CYS A 67 11.03 2.28 -16.25
C CYS A 67 10.04 2.33 -15.07
N ILE A 68 8.76 2.59 -15.37
CA ILE A 68 7.64 2.56 -14.43
C ILE A 68 6.39 2.03 -15.13
N GLU A 69 5.50 1.41 -14.37
CA GLU A 69 4.18 0.99 -14.86
C GLU A 69 3.09 1.78 -14.15
N ARG A 70 2.12 2.27 -14.91
CA ARG A 70 0.95 2.95 -14.36
C ARG A 70 -0.12 1.92 -14.03
N LEU A 71 -0.52 1.85 -12.77
CA LEU A 71 -1.68 1.07 -12.36
C LEU A 71 -2.94 1.59 -13.07
N ALA A 72 -3.60 0.71 -13.81
CA ALA A 72 -4.85 0.98 -14.49
C ALA A 72 -5.95 0.05 -13.95
N PRO A 73 -7.23 0.45 -13.98
CA PRO A 73 -8.34 -0.38 -13.49
C PRO A 73 -8.34 -1.81 -14.08
N GLU A 74 -7.89 -1.97 -15.31
CA GLU A 74 -7.80 -3.25 -16.03
C GLU A 74 -6.76 -4.18 -15.38
N ILE A 75 -5.64 -3.62 -14.90
CA ILE A 75 -4.61 -4.37 -14.16
C ILE A 75 -5.17 -4.82 -12.82
N VAL A 76 -5.81 -3.90 -12.08
CA VAL A 76 -6.40 -4.20 -10.77
C VAL A 76 -7.47 -5.29 -10.88
N LYS A 77 -8.34 -5.23 -11.90
CA LYS A 77 -9.35 -6.27 -12.16
C LYS A 77 -8.76 -7.66 -12.40
N LYS A 78 -7.58 -7.74 -13.04
CA LYS A 78 -6.89 -9.02 -13.26
C LYS A 78 -6.27 -9.59 -11.98
N LEU A 79 -5.92 -8.73 -11.02
CA LEU A 79 -5.38 -9.14 -9.73
C LEU A 79 -6.47 -9.57 -8.74
N LEU A 80 -7.68 -9.01 -8.85
CA LEU A 80 -8.82 -9.34 -8.00
C LEU A 80 -9.65 -10.49 -8.58
N LEU A 81 -9.19 -11.72 -8.36
CA LEU A 81 -9.89 -12.91 -8.85
C LEU A 81 -11.21 -13.17 -8.11
N PRO A 82 -12.27 -13.64 -8.81
CA PRO A 82 -13.52 -14.02 -8.16
C PRO A 82 -13.31 -15.22 -7.24
N ARG A 83 -14.08 -15.26 -6.15
CA ARG A 83 -14.05 -16.37 -5.18
C ARG A 83 -15.05 -17.46 -5.56
N THR A 84 -14.69 -18.71 -5.27
CA THR A 84 -15.62 -19.83 -5.43
C THR A 84 -16.78 -19.68 -4.43
N ARG A 85 -17.98 -20.13 -4.80
CA ARG A 85 -19.16 -20.05 -3.93
C ARG A 85 -19.07 -20.97 -2.70
N THR A 86 -18.17 -21.96 -2.75
CA THR A 86 -17.91 -22.91 -1.68
C THR A 86 -16.74 -22.50 -0.79
N ALA A 87 -16.08 -21.37 -1.06
CA ALA A 87 -14.93 -20.92 -0.29
C ALA A 87 -15.30 -20.66 1.17
N HIS A 88 -14.46 -21.15 2.08
CA HIS A 88 -14.58 -20.87 3.51
C HIS A 88 -13.50 -19.90 4.01
N LYS A 89 -13.63 -19.43 5.26
CA LYS A 89 -12.72 -18.43 5.87
C LYS A 89 -11.24 -18.81 5.89
N GLY A 90 -10.91 -20.10 5.77
CA GLY A 90 -9.53 -20.59 5.73
C GLY A 90 -8.90 -20.51 4.34
N GLU A 91 -9.71 -20.50 3.28
CA GLU A 91 -9.23 -20.39 1.89
C GLU A 91 -8.90 -18.94 1.49
N ASN A 92 -9.36 -17.96 2.29
CA ASN A 92 -9.15 -16.52 2.03
C ASN A 92 -8.00 -15.91 2.85
N GLY A 93 -7.10 -16.77 3.36
CA GLY A 93 -5.92 -16.37 4.10
C GLY A 93 -6.18 -15.87 5.53
N SER A 94 -5.13 -15.94 6.33
CA SER A 94 -5.06 -15.56 7.73
C SER A 94 -4.06 -14.42 7.90
N LEU A 95 -4.55 -13.21 8.20
CA LEU A 95 -3.72 -12.03 8.38
C LEU A 95 -3.54 -11.72 9.88
N LEU A 96 -2.29 -11.49 10.29
CA LEU A 96 -1.96 -10.91 11.59
C LEU A 96 -1.56 -9.45 11.42
N LEU A 97 -2.17 -8.56 12.19
CA LEU A 97 -1.73 -7.17 12.31
C LEU A 97 -1.08 -6.95 13.68
N VAL A 98 0.09 -6.33 13.70
CA VAL A 98 0.86 -6.03 14.90
C VAL A 98 1.02 -4.52 15.03
N GLY A 99 0.40 -3.94 16.07
CA GLY A 99 0.37 -2.49 16.26
C GLY A 99 -0.61 -2.06 17.36
N GLY A 100 -0.96 -0.78 17.41
CA GLY A 100 -1.85 -0.23 18.44
C GLY A 100 -1.22 -0.16 19.84
N ALA A 101 -0.15 0.61 19.97
CA ALA A 101 0.34 1.07 21.27
C ALA A 101 -0.75 1.85 22.04
N PRO A 102 -0.57 2.08 23.36
CA PRO A 102 -1.47 2.92 24.14
C PRO A 102 -1.73 4.26 23.45
N GLY A 103 -3.01 4.63 23.30
CA GLY A 103 -3.44 5.83 22.60
C GLY A 103 -3.46 5.74 21.06
N MET A 104 -3.05 4.62 20.47
CA MET A 104 -2.94 4.42 19.01
C MET A 104 -3.81 3.25 18.48
N SER A 105 -4.78 2.80 19.28
CA SER A 105 -5.72 1.70 18.95
C SER A 105 -6.53 1.96 17.67
N GLY A 106 -6.81 3.23 17.34
CA GLY A 106 -7.51 3.59 16.10
C GLY A 106 -6.79 3.18 14.83
N ALA A 107 -5.46 3.32 14.78
CA ALA A 107 -4.67 2.98 13.59
C ALA A 107 -4.72 1.47 13.28
N ILE A 108 -4.52 0.63 14.30
CA ILE A 108 -4.55 -0.83 14.12
C ILE A 108 -5.96 -1.33 13.79
N ARG A 109 -7.00 -0.71 14.36
CA ARG A 109 -8.39 -1.01 14.04
C ARG A 109 -8.72 -0.70 12.57
N LEU A 110 -8.35 0.49 12.08
CA LEU A 110 -8.57 0.85 10.68
C LEU A 110 -7.88 -0.12 9.72
N ALA A 111 -6.66 -0.56 10.05
CA ALA A 111 -5.95 -1.56 9.27
C ALA A 111 -6.66 -2.93 9.28
N ALA A 112 -7.20 -3.36 10.43
CA ALA A 112 -7.96 -4.61 10.53
C ALA A 112 -9.28 -4.54 9.72
N GLU A 113 -10.00 -3.41 9.78
CA GLU A 113 -11.21 -3.19 8.99
C GLU A 113 -10.91 -3.16 7.48
N ALA A 114 -9.78 -2.54 7.09
CA ALA A 114 -9.33 -2.55 5.70
C ALA A 114 -8.99 -3.96 5.21
N ALA A 115 -8.39 -4.81 6.06
CA ALA A 115 -8.12 -6.20 5.73
C ALA A 115 -9.40 -7.00 5.46
N PHE A 116 -10.44 -6.81 6.28
CA PHE A 116 -11.75 -7.43 6.01
C PHE A 116 -12.37 -6.93 4.72
N ARG A 117 -12.31 -5.62 4.44
CA ARG A 117 -12.80 -5.04 3.18
C ARG A 117 -12.04 -5.53 1.95
N ALA A 118 -10.75 -5.80 2.08
CA ALA A 118 -9.94 -6.46 1.06
C ALA A 118 -10.24 -7.97 0.93
N GLY A 119 -11.02 -8.51 1.87
CA GLY A 119 -11.54 -9.87 1.85
C GLY A 119 -10.71 -10.90 2.62
N ALA A 120 -9.80 -10.50 3.51
CA ALA A 120 -9.09 -11.45 4.36
C ALA A 120 -10.08 -12.36 5.12
N GLY A 121 -9.85 -13.67 5.08
CA GLY A 121 -10.76 -14.65 5.67
C GLY A 121 -10.71 -14.67 7.19
N LEU A 122 -9.52 -14.51 7.76
CA LEU A 122 -9.29 -14.38 9.19
C LEU A 122 -8.38 -13.19 9.47
N VAL A 123 -8.78 -12.33 10.40
CA VAL A 123 -7.99 -11.17 10.81
C VAL A 123 -7.74 -11.24 12.32
N ARG A 124 -6.46 -11.33 12.68
CA ARG A 124 -5.97 -11.29 14.06
C ARG A 124 -5.24 -9.98 14.30
N VAL A 125 -5.41 -9.42 15.47
CA VAL A 125 -4.68 -8.22 15.91
C VAL A 125 -3.88 -8.57 17.15
N ALA A 126 -2.57 -8.42 17.09
CA ALA A 126 -1.70 -8.38 18.25
C ALA A 126 -1.45 -6.92 18.62
N THR A 127 -1.91 -6.51 19.80
CA THR A 127 -1.87 -5.12 20.23
C THR A 127 -1.43 -4.99 21.68
N HIS A 128 -1.18 -3.76 22.12
CA HIS A 128 -0.92 -3.52 23.53
C HIS A 128 -2.19 -3.82 24.34
N PRO A 129 -2.11 -4.45 25.53
CA PRO A 129 -3.29 -4.78 26.34
C PRO A 129 -4.28 -3.63 26.52
N ASP A 130 -3.78 -2.43 26.81
CA ASP A 130 -4.59 -1.21 26.99
C ASP A 130 -5.40 -0.80 25.74
N SER A 131 -5.02 -1.32 24.56
CA SER A 131 -5.69 -1.04 23.29
C SER A 131 -6.75 -2.07 22.93
N VAL A 132 -6.80 -3.23 23.60
CA VAL A 132 -7.65 -4.37 23.20
C VAL A 132 -9.12 -3.97 23.15
N ASP A 133 -9.66 -3.41 24.22
CA ASP A 133 -11.08 -3.04 24.30
C ASP A 133 -11.45 -1.99 23.25
N SER A 134 -10.55 -1.03 23.02
CA SER A 134 -10.75 0.03 22.01
C SER A 134 -10.77 -0.52 20.58
N VAL A 135 -9.93 -1.52 20.29
CA VAL A 135 -9.90 -2.19 18.98
C VAL A 135 -11.19 -2.99 18.77
N MET A 136 -11.66 -3.69 19.81
CA MET A 136 -12.85 -4.54 19.75
C MET A 136 -14.18 -3.75 19.77
N ALA A 137 -14.17 -2.52 20.25
CA ALA A 137 -15.37 -1.70 20.42
C ALA A 137 -16.16 -1.52 19.10
N GLY A 138 -17.23 -2.29 18.91
CA GLY A 138 -18.07 -2.23 17.70
C GLY A 138 -17.49 -2.95 16.47
N ARG A 139 -16.51 -3.85 16.65
CA ARG A 139 -16.00 -4.78 15.63
C ARG A 139 -15.70 -6.14 16.26
N ALA A 140 -16.75 -6.94 16.43
CA ALA A 140 -16.65 -8.26 17.05
C ALA A 140 -15.95 -9.30 16.15
N GLU A 141 -15.81 -9.01 14.86
CA GLU A 141 -15.17 -9.88 13.87
C GLU A 141 -13.65 -9.96 14.03
N VAL A 142 -13.04 -8.92 14.61
CA VAL A 142 -11.59 -8.86 14.85
C VAL A 142 -11.22 -9.80 15.99
N MET A 143 -10.26 -10.71 15.76
CA MET A 143 -9.69 -11.51 16.85
C MET A 143 -8.53 -10.74 17.48
N CYS A 144 -8.82 -9.94 18.51
CA CYS A 144 -7.84 -9.07 19.15
C CYS A 144 -7.16 -9.76 20.35
N HIS A 145 -5.83 -9.63 20.44
CA HIS A 145 -4.98 -10.23 21.43
C HIS A 145 -4.10 -9.16 22.06
N GLY A 146 -4.22 -8.96 23.37
CA GLY A 146 -3.27 -8.18 24.15
C GLY A 146 -1.98 -8.98 24.30
N THR A 147 -0.92 -8.61 23.58
CA THR A 147 0.33 -9.36 23.57
C THR A 147 1.44 -8.54 24.21
N ILE A 148 1.93 -8.95 25.38
CA ILE A 148 3.11 -8.35 26.02
C ILE A 148 4.33 -9.27 25.91
N THR A 149 4.09 -10.59 25.86
CA THR A 149 5.14 -11.60 25.88
C THR A 149 5.49 -12.08 24.48
N PRO A 150 6.76 -12.45 24.24
CA PRO A 150 7.18 -13.00 22.95
C PRO A 150 6.39 -14.27 22.56
N GLU A 151 6.10 -15.14 23.53
CA GLU A 151 5.43 -16.43 23.27
C GLU A 151 4.00 -16.23 22.78
N ALA A 152 3.31 -15.20 23.29
CA ALA A 152 1.95 -14.87 22.86
C ALA A 152 1.93 -14.42 21.39
N LEU A 153 2.87 -13.56 21.01
CA LEU A 153 3.02 -13.11 19.62
C LEU A 153 3.47 -14.25 18.70
N GLU A 154 4.35 -15.14 19.20
CA GLU A 154 4.89 -16.27 18.43
C GLU A 154 3.79 -17.23 17.99
N LYS A 155 2.84 -17.53 18.88
CA LYS A 155 1.69 -18.39 18.57
C LYS A 155 0.82 -17.81 17.45
N LEU A 156 0.63 -16.49 17.42
CA LEU A 156 -0.13 -15.81 16.39
C LEU A 156 0.62 -15.83 15.05
N LEU A 157 1.93 -15.62 15.08
CA LEU A 157 2.80 -15.67 13.90
C LEU A 157 2.83 -17.07 13.26
N VAL A 158 2.69 -18.16 14.03
CA VAL A 158 2.63 -19.54 13.49
C VAL A 158 1.41 -19.76 12.61
N VAL A 159 0.27 -19.17 12.97
CA VAL A 159 -1.04 -19.52 12.38
C VAL A 159 -1.53 -18.51 11.34
N SER A 160 -0.63 -17.63 10.89
CA SER A 160 -0.94 -16.55 9.94
C SER A 160 -0.11 -16.71 8.68
N ASP A 161 -0.75 -16.45 7.53
CA ASP A 161 -0.14 -16.54 6.20
C ASP A 161 0.62 -15.25 5.84
N ALA A 162 0.21 -14.12 6.42
CA ALA A 162 0.83 -12.82 6.23
C ALA A 162 0.77 -11.98 7.50
N VAL A 163 1.68 -11.01 7.59
CA VAL A 163 1.78 -10.10 8.74
C VAL A 163 1.87 -8.65 8.27
N VAL A 164 1.06 -7.78 8.89
CA VAL A 164 1.22 -6.32 8.82
C VAL A 164 1.83 -5.84 10.12
N LEU A 165 2.95 -5.12 10.03
CA LEU A 165 3.63 -4.54 11.18
C LEU A 165 3.68 -3.02 11.05
N GLY A 166 3.27 -2.32 12.10
CA GLY A 166 3.47 -0.87 12.20
C GLY A 166 2.26 -0.01 12.57
N PRO A 167 0.99 -0.32 12.19
CA PRO A 167 -0.12 0.60 12.41
C PRO A 167 -0.28 0.99 13.89
N GLY A 168 0.10 2.22 14.24
CA GLY A 168 0.08 2.70 15.61
C GLY A 168 1.03 1.97 16.57
N LEU A 169 2.09 1.29 16.09
CA LEU A 169 2.99 0.49 16.92
C LEU A 169 3.78 1.32 17.96
N GLY A 170 4.06 2.60 17.66
CA GLY A 170 4.86 3.47 18.52
C GLY A 170 6.34 3.09 18.57
N GLN A 171 7.06 3.58 19.59
CA GLN A 171 8.51 3.37 19.75
C GLN A 171 8.91 2.88 21.14
N SER A 172 7.94 2.40 21.93
CA SER A 172 8.20 1.84 23.26
C SER A 172 9.03 0.55 23.19
N ASP A 173 9.49 0.05 24.33
CA ASP A 173 10.23 -1.21 24.35
C ASP A 173 9.36 -2.40 23.91
N TRP A 174 8.06 -2.34 24.20
CA TRP A 174 7.10 -3.29 23.64
C TRP A 174 7.11 -3.26 22.10
N ALA A 175 7.04 -2.07 21.50
CA ALA A 175 7.06 -1.88 20.06
C ALA A 175 8.33 -2.44 19.42
N LYS A 176 9.48 -2.11 20.01
CA LYS A 176 10.80 -2.58 19.55
C LYS A 176 10.90 -4.11 19.62
N ARG A 177 10.47 -4.72 20.73
CA ARG A 177 10.46 -6.19 20.90
C ARG A 177 9.54 -6.87 19.91
N ALA A 178 8.30 -6.41 19.77
CA ALA A 178 7.33 -6.95 18.82
C ALA A 178 7.87 -6.84 17.38
N SER A 179 8.41 -5.67 17.00
CA SER A 179 9.02 -5.48 15.68
C SER A 179 10.21 -6.42 15.44
N ALA A 180 11.12 -6.53 16.42
CA ALA A 180 12.29 -7.40 16.28
C ALA A 180 11.88 -8.87 16.09
N GLN A 181 10.89 -9.34 16.85
CA GLN A 181 10.39 -10.70 16.75
C GLN A 181 9.73 -10.97 15.39
N VAL A 182 8.86 -10.07 14.92
CA VAL A 182 8.21 -10.22 13.61
C VAL A 182 9.27 -10.26 12.50
N LEU A 183 10.24 -9.35 12.52
CA LEU A 183 11.30 -9.27 11.52
C LEU A 183 12.21 -10.51 11.51
N ALA A 184 12.54 -11.06 12.69
CA ALA A 184 13.33 -12.28 12.79
C ALA A 184 12.66 -13.50 12.13
N ARG A 185 11.33 -13.50 12.08
CA ARG A 185 10.53 -14.61 11.51
C ARG A 185 10.15 -14.41 10.04
N SER A 186 10.22 -13.17 9.54
CA SER A 186 9.73 -12.77 8.23
C SER A 186 10.49 -13.35 7.03
N CYS A 187 11.55 -14.14 7.22
CA CYS A 187 12.18 -14.92 6.14
C CYS A 187 11.24 -15.98 5.50
N ARG A 188 10.03 -16.22 6.04
CA ARG A 188 9.06 -17.20 5.50
C ARG A 188 7.63 -16.68 5.27
N LEU A 189 7.32 -15.43 5.59
CA LEU A 189 5.97 -14.84 5.49
C LEU A 189 6.00 -13.61 4.58
N SER A 190 4.91 -13.33 3.86
CA SER A 190 4.76 -12.06 3.15
C SER A 190 4.59 -10.94 4.18
N LEU A 191 5.62 -10.11 4.33
CA LEU A 191 5.65 -8.99 5.28
C LEU A 191 5.29 -7.69 4.56
N MET A 192 4.21 -7.04 5.00
CA MET A 192 3.91 -5.67 4.60
C MET A 192 4.28 -4.72 5.74
N ARG A 193 5.33 -3.91 5.51
CA ARG A 193 5.82 -2.91 6.47
C ARG A 193 5.17 -1.56 6.16
N MET A 194 4.51 -0.95 7.15
CA MET A 194 3.88 0.38 7.02
C MET A 194 4.65 1.47 7.78
N VAL A 195 5.98 1.39 7.81
CA VAL A 195 6.86 2.33 8.54
C VAL A 195 7.78 3.03 7.58
#